data_AF-A0A553P3H4-F1
#
_entry.id   AF-A0A553P3H4-F1
#
_cell.length_a   1.000
_cell.length_b   1.000
_cell.length_c   1.000
_cell.angle_alpha   90.00
_cell.angle_beta   90.00
_cell.angle_gamma   90.00
#
_symmetry.space_group_name_H-M   'P 1'
#
loop_
_entity.id
_entity.type
_entity.pdbx_description
1 polymer ?
#
loop_
_entity_poly.entity_id
_entity_poly.type
_entity_poly.pdbx_seq_one_letter_code
_entity_poly.pdbx_strand_id
1 'polypeptide(L)'
;MIGTTILLPLEFFGIRYCEDETRKQAYIKDFKEKHVVSFLQVANKLLERQGGEYFTGHGMSYGDLAVYLGLQLLNNNQMLESEGMGGIHKDILDKMQEFPHLLSLIPRVENYGKVAEYLKNRPKYPY
;
A
#
# COMPACT_ATOMS: atom_id res chain seq x y z
N MET A 1 0.63 -22.00 -2.46
CA MET A 1 0.59 -21.05 -1.33
C MET A 1 0.17 -19.69 -1.86
N ILE A 2 -1.13 -19.37 -1.80
CA ILE A 2 -1.71 -18.07 -2.23
C ILE A 2 -2.32 -17.38 -0.99
N GLY A 3 -1.76 -17.66 0.20
CA GLY A 3 -2.47 -17.52 1.47
C GLY A 3 -2.31 -16.19 2.22
N THR A 4 -1.39 -15.31 1.83
CA THR A 4 -1.01 -14.17 2.69
C THR A 4 -1.00 -12.81 2.02
N THR A 5 -1.27 -12.73 0.71
CA THR A 5 -0.92 -11.53 -0.05
C THR A 5 -2.04 -10.49 -0.21
N ILE A 6 -3.28 -10.81 0.18
CA ILE A 6 -4.45 -9.91 0.04
C ILE A 6 -4.81 -9.22 1.36
N LEU A 7 -4.07 -9.49 2.45
CA LEU A 7 -4.45 -9.09 3.81
C LEU A 7 -3.73 -7.86 4.35
N LEU A 8 -2.99 -7.09 3.54
CA LEU A 8 -2.28 -5.90 4.04
C LEU A 8 -3.19 -4.98 4.90
N PRO A 9 -4.47 -4.72 4.54
CA PRO A 9 -5.38 -4.01 5.43
C PRO A 9 -5.72 -4.76 6.73
N LEU A 10 -5.91 -6.08 6.71
CA LEU A 10 -6.21 -6.85 7.92
C LEU A 10 -5.02 -6.86 8.90
N GLU A 11 -3.81 -7.01 8.40
CA GLU A 11 -2.60 -6.96 9.24
C GLU A 11 -2.41 -5.58 9.86
N PHE A 12 -2.65 -4.53 9.06
CA PHE A 12 -2.63 -3.15 9.53
C PHE A 12 -3.66 -2.91 10.65
N PHE A 13 -4.92 -3.36 10.47
CA PHE A 13 -5.95 -3.25 11.50
C PHE A 13 -5.64 -4.12 12.73
N GLY A 14 -5.03 -5.29 12.53
CA GLY A 14 -4.57 -6.15 13.62
C GLY A 14 -3.54 -5.44 14.51
N ILE A 15 -2.62 -4.66 13.92
CA ILE A 15 -1.67 -3.84 14.68
C ILE A 15 -2.36 -2.68 15.39
N ARG A 16 -3.22 -1.95 14.67
CA ARG A 16 -3.97 -0.79 15.18
C ARG A 16 -4.72 -1.13 16.47
N TYR A 17 -5.42 -2.25 16.48
CA TYR A 17 -6.27 -2.67 17.59
C TYR A 17 -5.58 -3.62 18.59
N CYS A 18 -4.26 -3.83 18.47
CA CYS A 18 -3.51 -4.63 19.44
C CYS A 18 -3.14 -3.78 20.67
N GLU A 19 -3.78 -4.07 21.81
CA GLU A 19 -3.50 -3.39 23.09
C GLU A 19 -2.21 -3.89 23.79
N ASP A 20 -1.77 -5.12 23.48
CA ASP A 20 -0.52 -5.67 24.04
C ASP A 20 0.68 -5.12 23.26
N GLU A 21 1.50 -4.31 23.92
CA GLU A 21 2.66 -3.64 23.31
C GLU A 21 3.72 -4.62 22.81
N THR A 22 3.99 -5.70 23.53
CA THR A 22 5.02 -6.68 23.11
C THR A 22 4.58 -7.39 21.83
N ARG A 23 3.32 -7.82 21.80
CA ARG A 23 2.70 -8.42 20.63
C ARG A 23 2.57 -7.43 19.48
N LYS A 24 2.24 -6.17 19.76
CA LYS A 24 2.17 -5.09 18.76
C LYS A 24 3.51 -4.89 18.07
N GLN A 25 4.62 -4.83 18.81
CA GLN A 25 5.95 -4.73 18.21
C GLN A 25 6.31 -5.94 17.35
N ALA A 26 5.92 -7.15 17.75
CA ALA A 26 6.09 -8.34 16.92
C ALA A 26 5.29 -8.25 15.61
N TYR A 27 4.04 -7.79 15.66
CA TYR A 27 3.22 -7.59 14.47
C TYR A 27 3.75 -6.48 13.57
N ILE A 28 4.25 -5.37 14.12
CA ILE A 28 4.89 -4.30 13.35
C ILE A 28 6.10 -4.83 12.58
N LYS A 29 6.92 -5.66 13.23
CA LYS A 29 8.07 -6.31 12.58
C LYS A 29 7.61 -7.21 11.44
N ASP A 30 6.65 -8.10 11.69
CA ASP A 30 6.13 -9.00 10.67
C ASP A 30 5.45 -8.25 9.51
N PHE A 31 4.75 -7.15 9.80
CA PHE A 31 4.14 -6.28 8.81
C PHE A 31 5.18 -5.73 7.83
N LYS A 32 6.24 -5.08 8.34
CA LYS A 32 7.26 -4.48 7.47
C LYS A 32 8.15 -5.50 6.77
N GLU A 33 8.48 -6.61 7.43
CA GLU A 33 9.43 -7.61 6.91
C GLU A 33 8.77 -8.63 5.97
N LYS A 34 7.50 -8.96 6.18
CA LYS A 34 6.80 -10.01 5.43
C LYS A 34 5.65 -9.46 4.60
N HIS A 35 4.71 -8.76 5.23
CA HIS A 35 3.44 -8.43 4.58
C HIS A 35 3.60 -7.30 3.55
N VAL A 36 4.33 -6.24 3.87
CA VAL A 36 4.68 -5.16 2.92
C VAL A 36 5.46 -5.73 1.74
N VAL A 37 6.49 -6.54 2.01
CA VAL A 37 7.31 -7.15 0.96
C VAL A 37 6.47 -8.05 0.06
N SER A 38 5.63 -8.91 0.63
CA SER A 38 4.77 -9.81 -0.15
C SER A 38 3.77 -9.06 -1.02
N PHE A 39 3.14 -8.01 -0.47
CA PHE A 39 2.24 -7.14 -1.21
C PHE A 39 2.94 -6.51 -2.42
N LEU A 40 4.10 -5.87 -2.22
CA LEU A 40 4.85 -5.21 -3.28
C LEU A 40 5.28 -6.21 -4.37
N GLN A 41 5.81 -7.37 -3.99
CA GLN A 41 6.23 -8.40 -4.93
C GLN A 41 5.08 -8.93 -5.79
N VAL A 42 3.93 -9.22 -5.17
CA VAL A 42 2.77 -9.73 -5.91
C VAL A 42 2.13 -8.65 -6.75
N ALA A 43 1.98 -7.42 -6.24
CA ALA A 43 1.46 -6.31 -7.03
C ALA A 43 2.34 -6.03 -8.25
N ASN A 44 3.67 -5.97 -8.08
CA ASN A 44 4.59 -5.78 -9.20
C ASN A 44 4.48 -6.92 -10.22
N LYS A 45 4.49 -8.18 -9.75
CA LYS A 45 4.37 -9.35 -10.62
C LYS A 45 3.04 -9.39 -11.38
N LEU A 46 1.94 -8.98 -10.75
CA LEU A 46 0.64 -8.91 -11.39
C LEU A 46 0.61 -7.79 -12.45
N LEU A 47 1.19 -6.63 -12.15
CA LEU A 47 1.29 -5.53 -13.10
C LEU A 47 2.13 -5.92 -14.32
N GLU A 48 3.30 -6.52 -14.11
CA GLU A 48 4.18 -7.01 -15.19
C GLU A 48 3.48 -8.04 -16.08
N ARG A 49 2.73 -8.97 -15.49
CA ARG A 49 1.96 -10.00 -16.22
C ARG A 49 0.89 -9.40 -17.14
N GLN A 50 0.40 -8.22 -16.85
CA GLN A 50 -0.64 -7.54 -17.62
C GLN A 50 -0.08 -6.53 -18.63
N GLY A 51 1.24 -6.52 -18.83
CA GLY A 51 1.92 -5.62 -19.76
C GLY A 51 2.40 -4.31 -19.14
N GLY A 52 2.24 -4.14 -17.83
CA GLY A 52 2.91 -3.07 -17.06
C GLY A 52 2.18 -1.74 -16.96
N GLU A 53 1.08 -1.56 -17.70
CA GLU A 53 0.33 -0.31 -17.69
C GLU A 53 -0.85 -0.32 -16.71
N TYR A 54 -1.67 -1.37 -16.71
CA TYR A 54 -2.78 -1.50 -15.78
C TYR A 54 -2.88 -2.93 -15.26
N PHE A 55 -3.55 -3.11 -14.12
CA PHE A 55 -3.79 -4.44 -13.56
C PHE A 55 -4.84 -5.25 -14.34
N THR A 56 -5.61 -4.62 -15.23
CA THR A 56 -6.62 -5.30 -16.04
C THR A 56 -6.71 -4.69 -17.45
N GLY A 57 -6.23 -5.42 -18.46
CA GLY A 57 -6.39 -5.03 -19.87
C GLY A 57 -5.71 -3.68 -20.21
N HIS A 58 -6.40 -2.84 -20.97
CA HIS A 58 -5.84 -1.59 -21.52
C HIS A 58 -6.33 -0.31 -20.82
N GLY A 59 -6.90 -0.43 -19.62
CA GLY A 59 -7.43 0.75 -18.93
C GLY A 59 -7.46 0.58 -17.43
N MET A 60 -7.59 1.71 -16.74
CA MET A 60 -7.68 1.75 -15.28
C MET A 60 -8.89 0.94 -14.81
N SER A 61 -8.65 0.10 -13.82
CA SER A 61 -9.62 -0.77 -13.17
C SER A 61 -9.67 -0.51 -11.66
N TYR A 62 -10.60 -1.17 -10.97
CA TYR A 62 -10.60 -1.18 -9.51
C TYR A 62 -9.31 -1.78 -8.91
N GLY A 63 -8.62 -2.66 -9.63
CA GLY A 63 -7.34 -3.21 -9.20
C GLY A 63 -6.26 -2.14 -9.08
N ASP A 64 -6.19 -1.23 -10.06
CA ASP A 64 -5.26 -0.09 -10.07
C ASP A 64 -5.52 0.84 -8.89
N LEU A 65 -6.80 1.13 -8.61
CA LEU A 65 -7.21 1.95 -7.46
C LEU A 65 -6.89 1.28 -6.12
N ALA A 66 -7.15 -0.02 -5.98
CA ALA A 66 -6.89 -0.76 -4.75
C ALA A 66 -5.39 -0.80 -4.42
N VAL A 67 -4.55 -1.09 -5.42
CA VAL A 67 -3.09 -1.10 -5.25
C VAL A 67 -2.57 0.32 -4.99
N TYR A 68 -3.07 1.33 -5.72
CA TYR A 68 -2.76 2.73 -5.46
C TYR A 68 -3.05 3.14 -4.01
N LEU A 69 -4.22 2.80 -3.46
CA LEU A 69 -4.57 3.10 -2.08
C LEU A 69 -3.65 2.38 -1.08
N GLY A 70 -3.26 1.14 -1.36
CA GLY A 70 -2.26 0.43 -0.57
C GLY A 70 -0.90 1.12 -0.57
N LEU A 71 -0.43 1.58 -1.74
CA LEU A 71 0.83 2.34 -1.85
C LEU A 71 0.75 3.70 -1.13
N GLN A 72 -0.39 4.38 -1.19
CA GLN A 72 -0.63 5.63 -0.46
C GLN A 72 -0.62 5.42 1.05
N LEU A 73 -1.23 4.34 1.55
CA LEU A 73 -1.19 3.97 2.96
C LEU A 73 0.26 3.77 3.43
N LEU A 74 1.06 3.02 2.67
CA LEU A 74 2.46 2.73 2.99
C LEU A 74 3.36 3.99 2.96
N ASN A 75 3.04 4.95 2.09
CA ASN A 75 3.76 6.24 1.98
C ASN A 75 3.24 7.32 2.94
N ASN A 76 2.26 7.02 3.79
CA ASN A 76 1.67 7.99 4.72
C ASN A 76 2.28 7.87 6.12
N ASN A 77 3.40 8.56 6.35
CA ASN A 77 4.08 8.57 7.65
C ASN A 77 3.17 8.98 8.80
N GLN A 78 2.35 10.02 8.60
CA GLN A 78 1.47 10.54 9.65
C GLN A 78 0.44 9.49 10.11
N MET A 79 -0.13 8.73 9.16
CA MET A 79 -1.03 7.63 9.45
C MET A 79 -0.31 6.50 10.20
N LEU A 80 0.89 6.10 9.75
CA LEU A 80 1.66 5.06 10.45
C LEU A 80 1.98 5.47 11.89
N GLU A 81 2.41 6.72 12.10
CA GLU A 81 2.67 7.27 13.43
C GLU A 81 1.41 7.28 14.31
N SER A 82 0.27 7.74 13.80
CA SER A 82 -0.96 7.83 14.59
C SER A 82 -1.51 6.47 15.04
N GLU A 83 -1.19 5.40 14.31
CA GLU A 83 -1.61 4.03 14.64
C GLU A 83 -0.60 3.29 15.54
N GLY A 84 0.44 3.99 16.01
CA GLY A 84 1.49 3.44 16.86
C GLY A 84 2.51 2.59 16.12
N MET A 85 2.67 2.83 14.82
CA MET A 85 3.69 2.23 13.95
C MET A 85 4.82 3.22 13.63
N GLY A 86 5.06 4.19 14.52
CA GLY A 86 6.10 5.19 14.33
C GLY A 86 7.49 4.57 14.11
N GLY A 87 8.29 5.21 13.25
CA GLY A 87 9.68 4.82 13.02
C GLY A 87 9.90 3.72 11.97
N ILE A 88 8.86 3.12 11.39
CA ILE A 88 9.01 2.11 10.32
C ILE A 88 8.90 2.67 8.91
N HIS A 89 8.46 3.92 8.75
CA HIS A 89 8.15 4.49 7.43
C HIS A 89 9.36 4.49 6.49
N LYS A 90 10.55 4.81 7.00
CA LYS A 90 11.79 4.76 6.21
C LYS A 90 12.05 3.35 5.66
N ASP A 91 11.94 2.32 6.50
CA ASP A 91 12.12 0.92 6.08
C ASP A 91 11.12 0.51 5.00
N ILE A 92 9.88 1.02 5.09
CA ILE A 92 8.83 0.78 4.09
C ILE A 92 9.15 1.50 2.78
N LEU A 93 9.59 2.76 2.83
CA LEU A 93 9.96 3.52 1.63
C LEU A 93 11.13 2.88 0.90
N ASP A 94 12.16 2.44 1.62
CA ASP A 94 13.32 1.76 1.03
C ASP A 94 12.86 0.50 0.28
N LYS A 95 11.92 -0.27 0.84
CA LYS A 95 11.32 -1.44 0.17
C LYS A 95 10.48 -1.05 -1.05
N MET A 96 9.69 0.02 -0.96
CA MET A 96 8.89 0.49 -2.09
C MET A 96 9.76 0.88 -3.28
N GLN A 97 10.92 1.50 -3.03
CA GLN A 97 11.85 1.92 -4.06
C GLN A 97 12.48 0.76 -4.84
N GLU A 98 12.46 -0.46 -4.30
CA GLU A 98 12.86 -1.68 -5.03
C GLU A 98 11.90 -2.02 -6.19
N PHE A 99 10.71 -1.40 -6.25
CA PHE A 99 9.67 -1.69 -7.24
C PHE A 99 9.27 -0.44 -8.06
N PRO A 100 10.19 0.19 -8.80
CA PRO A 100 9.92 1.45 -9.52
C PRO A 100 8.83 1.32 -10.57
N HIS A 101 8.69 0.15 -11.20
CA HIS A 101 7.62 -0.10 -12.17
C HIS A 101 6.23 -0.07 -11.53
N LEU A 102 6.09 -0.71 -10.36
CA LEU A 102 4.88 -0.62 -9.55
C LEU A 102 4.61 0.82 -9.09
N LEU A 103 5.64 1.57 -8.68
CA LEU A 103 5.49 2.97 -8.29
C LEU A 103 5.05 3.89 -9.43
N SER A 104 5.30 3.52 -10.69
CA SER A 104 4.78 4.26 -11.85
C SER A 104 3.24 4.29 -11.92
N LEU A 105 2.56 3.39 -11.19
CA LEU A 105 1.10 3.39 -11.04
C LEU A 105 0.59 4.66 -10.34
N ILE A 106 1.34 5.21 -9.38
CA ILE A 106 0.91 6.36 -8.56
C ILE A 106 0.55 7.55 -9.46
N PRO A 107 1.48 8.12 -10.24
CA PRO A 107 1.15 9.25 -11.11
C PRO A 107 0.14 8.86 -12.20
N ARG A 108 0.10 7.58 -12.64
CA ARG A 108 -0.88 7.13 -13.65
C ARG A 108 -2.31 7.21 -13.12
N VAL A 109 -2.54 6.74 -11.90
CA VAL A 109 -3.85 6.79 -11.24
C VAL A 109 -4.21 8.21 -10.83
N GLU A 110 -3.26 8.98 -10.28
CA GLU A 110 -3.51 10.37 -9.85
C GLU A 110 -3.88 11.31 -11.00
N ASN A 111 -3.38 11.04 -12.20
CA ASN A 111 -3.71 11.81 -13.40
C ASN A 111 -4.90 11.25 -14.19
N TYR A 112 -5.53 10.17 -13.73
CA TYR A 112 -6.71 9.62 -14.41
C TYR A 112 -7.92 10.54 -14.21
N GLY A 113 -8.55 11.01 -15.30
CA GLY A 113 -9.46 12.18 -15.29
C GLY A 113 -10.41 12.31 -14.09
N LYS A 114 -11.21 11.28 -13.79
CA LYS A 114 -12.14 11.31 -12.64
C LYS A 114 -11.45 11.23 -11.27
N VAL A 115 -10.32 10.52 -11.19
CA VAL A 115 -9.52 10.41 -9.97
C VAL A 115 -8.83 11.74 -9.69
N ALA A 116 -8.23 12.37 -10.70
CA ALA A 116 -7.62 13.68 -10.59
C ALA A 116 -8.63 14.73 -10.09
N GLU A 117 -9.84 14.74 -10.66
CA GLU A 117 -10.92 15.62 -10.24
C GLU A 117 -11.33 15.36 -8.78
N TYR A 118 -11.48 14.09 -8.39
CA TYR A 118 -11.79 13.73 -7.01
C TYR A 118 -10.67 14.14 -6.04
N LEU A 119 -9.41 13.84 -6.35
CA LEU A 119 -8.27 14.15 -5.49
C LEU A 119 -8.13 15.67 -5.25
N LYS A 120 -8.49 16.49 -6.24
CA LYS A 120 -8.53 17.95 -6.11
C LYS A 120 -9.61 18.44 -5.15
N ASN A 121 -10.75 17.77 -5.13
CA ASN A 121 -11.95 18.23 -4.42
C ASN A 121 -12.25 17.44 -3.13
N ARG A 122 -11.53 16.33 -2.87
CA ARG A 122 -11.86 15.44 -1.76
C ARG A 122 -11.69 16.14 -0.41
N PRO A 123 -12.60 15.90 0.55
CA PRO A 123 -12.40 16.36 1.91
C PRO A 123 -11.10 15.79 2.48
N LYS A 124 -10.41 16.59 3.29
CA LYS A 124 -9.29 16.12 4.10
C LYS A 124 -9.86 15.54 5.37
N TYR A 125 -9.83 14.22 5.49
CA TYR A 125 -10.11 13.55 6.75
C TYR A 125 -8.84 13.46 7.57
N PRO A 126 -8.91 13.59 8.91
CA PRO A 126 -7.74 13.38 9.75
C PRO A 126 -7.19 11.96 9.61
N TYR A 127 -8.03 10.97 9.20
CA TYR A 127 -7.68 9.60 8.84
C TYR A 127 -8.72 9.06 7.86
#